data_AF-E9G5G5-F1
#
_entry.id   AF-E9G5G5-F1
#
_cell.length_a   1.000
_cell.length_b   1.000
_cell.length_c   1.000
_cell.angle_alpha   90.00
_cell.angle_beta   90.00
_cell.angle_gamma   90.00
#
_symmetry.space_group_name_H-M   'P 1'
#
loop_
_entity.id
_entity.type
_entity.pdbx_description
1 polymer ?
#
loop_
_entity_poly.entity_id
_entity_poly.type
_entity_poly.pdbx_seq_one_letter_code
_entity_poly.pdbx_strand_id
1 'polypeptide(L)'
;MKYCRIKQFCCGCSLQTGTKIVGVICLVVGTIGFILGIVDSISNAVAVNKDEADILQHVISRTNNSLNLVTHNYAMSGANNIIRIIGSTLTIATTIFLLISAWRNHKPMFLLPWIILEAITFLIVIGYSLFFGVFLSIAGGYGIGIGYLIGSIVGAGLWLFFWFVVLSYYLELKEDAKLQQFSERSMTDYEIVAFNDRVYRSHEGKIFSRV
;
A
#
# COMPACT_ATOMS: atom_id res chain seq x y z
N MET A 1 -16.97 18.59 -6.20
CA MET A 1 -16.21 18.83 -4.96
C MET A 1 -14.82 19.34 -5.32
N LYS A 2 -14.43 20.53 -4.86
CA LYS A 2 -13.06 21.04 -5.00
C LYS A 2 -12.22 20.34 -3.91
N TYR A 3 -11.40 19.37 -4.28
CA TYR A 3 -10.46 18.75 -3.35
C TYR A 3 -9.40 19.79 -2.95
N CYS A 4 -9.16 19.97 -1.66
CA CYS A 4 -8.12 20.89 -1.17
C CYS A 4 -6.76 20.29 -1.56
N ARG A 5 -6.05 20.95 -2.49
CA ARG A 5 -4.77 20.45 -3.01
C ARG A 5 -3.64 20.87 -2.07
N ILE A 6 -3.03 19.89 -1.41
CA ILE A 6 -1.82 20.11 -0.60
C ILE A 6 -0.64 20.22 -1.58
N LYS A 7 -0.21 21.45 -1.90
CA LYS A 7 0.89 21.70 -2.85
C LYS A 7 2.28 21.48 -2.25
N GLN A 8 2.39 21.40 -0.93
CA GLN A 8 3.66 21.24 -0.23
C GLN A 8 3.48 20.25 0.92
N PHE A 9 4.42 19.32 1.05
CA PHE A 9 4.50 18.48 2.24
C PHE A 9 4.89 19.33 3.45
N CYS A 10 4.60 18.86 4.66
CA CYS A 10 5.08 19.50 5.90
C CYS A 10 6.55 19.92 5.73
N CYS A 11 6.87 21.18 6.06
CA CYS A 11 8.21 21.78 5.97
C CYS A 11 8.71 22.14 4.56
N GLY A 12 7.84 22.26 3.55
CA GLY A 12 8.23 22.74 2.21
C GLY A 12 8.90 21.68 1.33
N CYS A 13 8.91 20.42 1.78
CA CYS A 13 9.37 19.29 0.97
C CYS A 13 8.43 19.03 -0.20
N SER A 14 8.99 18.59 -1.35
CA SER A 14 8.19 18.19 -2.50
C SER A 14 7.34 16.95 -2.17
N LEU A 15 6.18 16.86 -2.80
CA LEU A 15 5.26 15.72 -2.64
C LEU A 15 5.92 14.40 -3.08
N GLN A 16 6.85 14.47 -4.04
CA GLN A 16 7.70 13.35 -4.45
C GLN A 16 8.58 12.83 -3.31
N THR A 17 9.18 13.72 -2.51
CA THR A 17 9.98 13.32 -1.34
C THR A 17 9.09 12.68 -0.28
N GLY A 18 7.88 13.20 -0.07
CA GLY A 18 6.88 12.60 0.81
C GLY A 18 6.56 11.15 0.39
N THR A 19 6.25 10.92 -0.89
CA THR A 19 5.97 9.58 -1.42
C THR A 19 7.16 8.62 -1.28
N LYS A 20 8.41 9.11 -1.48
CA LYS A 20 9.63 8.30 -1.26
C LYS A 20 9.78 7.90 0.20
N ILE A 21 9.58 8.83 1.14
CA ILE A 21 9.65 8.56 2.58
C ILE A 21 8.60 7.54 2.98
N VAL A 22 7.35 7.71 2.53
CA VAL A 22 6.26 6.75 2.77
C VAL A 22 6.64 5.36 2.25
N GLY A 23 7.15 5.27 1.02
CA GLY A 23 7.61 4.02 0.44
C GLY A 23 8.70 3.33 1.29
N VAL A 24 9.69 4.08 1.77
CA VAL A 24 10.76 3.53 2.63
C VAL A 24 10.19 3.05 3.97
N ILE A 25 9.30 3.83 4.60
CA ILE A 25 8.66 3.45 5.87
C ILE A 25 7.84 2.16 5.68
N CYS A 26 7.00 2.08 4.63
CA CYS A 26 6.22 0.88 4.32
C CYS A 26 7.12 -0.34 4.09
N LEU A 27 8.26 -0.16 3.43
CA LEU A 27 9.22 -1.23 3.18
C LEU A 27 9.88 -1.72 4.48
N VAL A 28 10.29 -0.81 5.36
CA VAL A 28 10.87 -1.15 6.67
C VAL A 28 9.85 -1.85 7.57
N VAL A 29 8.62 -1.36 7.62
CA VAL A 29 7.55 -2.00 8.41
C VAL A 29 7.23 -3.39 7.86
N GLY A 30 7.14 -3.54 6.54
CA GLY A 30 6.91 -4.82 5.89
C GLY A 30 8.03 -5.84 6.15
N THR A 31 9.30 -5.42 6.08
CA THR A 31 10.43 -6.32 6.36
C THR A 31 10.50 -6.73 7.82
N ILE A 32 10.25 -5.82 8.77
CA ILE A 32 10.14 -6.15 10.19
C ILE A 32 9.02 -7.17 10.42
N GLY A 33 7.83 -6.94 9.85
CA GLY A 33 6.69 -7.85 9.96
C GLY A 33 6.99 -9.24 9.41
N PHE A 34 7.69 -9.31 8.28
CA PHE A 34 8.12 -10.55 7.66
C PHE A 34 9.12 -11.31 8.54
N ILE A 35 10.16 -10.64 9.05
CA ILE A 35 11.18 -11.24 9.93
C ILE A 35 10.52 -11.78 11.20
N LEU A 36 9.67 -10.99 11.85
CA LEU A 36 8.93 -11.45 13.03
C LEU A 36 8.08 -12.67 12.67
N GLY A 37 7.41 -12.68 11.51
CA GLY A 37 6.59 -13.80 11.03
C GLY A 37 7.38 -15.11 10.93
N ILE A 38 8.61 -15.02 10.43
CA ILE A 38 9.53 -16.16 10.37
C ILE A 38 9.95 -16.59 11.77
N VAL A 39 10.35 -15.66 12.64
CA VAL A 39 10.81 -15.97 14.00
C VAL A 39 9.71 -16.67 14.82
N ASP A 40 8.46 -16.21 14.73
CA ASP A 40 7.33 -16.84 15.41
C ASP A 40 7.05 -18.25 14.84
N SER A 41 7.18 -18.41 13.53
CA SER A 41 7.00 -19.72 12.88
C SER A 41 8.08 -20.73 13.31
N ILE A 42 9.34 -20.30 13.41
CA ILE A 42 10.44 -21.13 13.90
C ILE A 42 10.23 -21.47 15.38
N SER A 43 9.88 -20.48 16.19
CA SER A 43 9.67 -20.67 17.64
C SER A 43 8.56 -21.69 17.90
N ASN A 44 7.46 -21.62 17.14
CA ASN A 44 6.38 -22.60 17.23
C ASN A 44 6.83 -23.99 16.77
N ALA A 45 7.60 -24.11 15.69
CA ALA A 45 8.13 -25.40 15.24
C ALA A 45 9.09 -26.05 16.27
N VAL A 46 9.92 -25.23 16.94
CA VAL A 46 10.84 -25.71 17.98
C VAL A 46 10.08 -26.13 19.25
N ALA A 47 9.01 -25.42 19.61
CA ALA A 47 8.18 -25.79 20.76
C ALA A 47 7.52 -27.17 20.56
N VAL A 48 6.98 -27.45 19.37
CA VAL A 48 6.39 -28.76 19.03
C VAL A 48 7.42 -29.89 19.17
N ASN A 49 8.66 -29.68 18.72
CA ASN A 49 9.71 -30.70 18.83
C ASN A 49 10.16 -30.97 20.28
N LYS A 50 10.13 -29.96 21.16
CA LYS A 50 10.46 -30.14 22.59
C LYS A 50 9.36 -30.89 23.33
N ASP A 51 8.12 -30.55 23.01
CA ASP A 51 6.97 -31.14 23.67
C ASP A 51 6.81 -32.62 23.29
N GLU A 52 7.12 -33.05 22.06
CA GLU A 52 7.06 -34.48 21.68
C GLU A 52 7.98 -35.39 22.53
N ALA A 53 9.10 -34.84 23.02
CA ALA A 53 10.01 -35.56 23.91
C ALA A 53 9.51 -35.69 25.36
N ASP A 54 8.77 -34.69 25.88
CA ASP A 54 8.22 -34.70 27.25
C ASP A 54 6.80 -35.32 27.31
N ILE A 55 6.01 -35.20 26.23
CA ILE A 55 4.62 -35.66 26.11
C ILE A 55 4.54 -37.20 26.07
N LEU A 56 5.55 -37.91 25.55
CA LEU A 56 5.55 -39.38 25.60
C LEU A 56 5.59 -39.92 27.05
N GLN A 57 6.11 -39.15 28.02
CA GLN A 57 6.10 -39.52 29.44
C GLN A 57 4.81 -39.14 30.17
N HIS A 58 4.11 -38.08 29.75
CA HIS A 58 2.96 -37.56 30.50
C HIS A 58 1.58 -37.96 29.92
N VAL A 59 1.50 -38.34 28.63
CA VAL A 59 0.26 -38.74 27.92
C VAL A 59 -0.25 -40.13 28.28
N ILE A 60 0.56 -41.02 28.83
CA ILE A 60 0.06 -42.30 29.36
C ILE A 60 -0.90 -42.09 30.55
N SER A 61 -0.84 -40.95 31.27
CA SER A 61 -1.57 -40.81 32.55
C SER A 61 -2.84 -39.95 32.52
N ARG A 62 -3.09 -39.12 31.49
CA ARG A 62 -4.22 -38.15 31.49
C ARG A 62 -4.81 -37.86 30.09
N THR A 63 -5.85 -38.61 29.74
CA THR A 63 -7.14 -38.04 29.27
C THR A 63 -7.29 -37.49 27.83
N ASN A 64 -8.42 -37.85 27.21
CA ASN A 64 -8.89 -37.44 25.87
C ASN A 64 -9.56 -36.04 25.79
N ASN A 65 -9.81 -35.34 26.91
CA ASN A 65 -10.56 -34.06 26.92
C ASN A 65 -9.67 -32.80 26.86
N SER A 66 -8.39 -32.89 27.21
CA SER A 66 -7.42 -31.79 27.12
C SER A 66 -6.85 -31.59 25.71
N LEU A 67 -6.93 -32.62 24.85
CA LEU A 67 -6.34 -32.62 23.51
C LEU A 67 -7.03 -31.65 22.54
N ASN A 68 -8.36 -31.49 22.66
CA ASN A 68 -9.14 -30.63 21.77
C ASN A 68 -8.87 -29.13 22.00
N LEU A 69 -8.55 -28.72 23.23
CA LEU A 69 -8.34 -27.30 23.58
C LEU A 69 -6.92 -26.83 23.18
N VAL A 70 -5.94 -27.72 23.32
CA VAL A 70 -4.55 -27.47 22.93
C VAL A 70 -4.43 -27.41 21.40
N THR A 71 -5.03 -28.38 20.68
CA THR A 71 -5.02 -28.42 19.22
C THR A 71 -5.66 -27.17 18.59
N HIS A 72 -6.71 -26.61 19.19
CA HIS A 72 -7.39 -25.41 18.67
C HIS A 72 -6.54 -24.14 18.80
N ASN A 73 -5.79 -23.98 19.89
CA ASN A 73 -4.92 -22.81 20.09
C ASN A 73 -3.72 -22.82 19.14
N TYR A 74 -3.13 -23.99 18.87
CA TYR A 74 -2.02 -24.11 17.92
C TYR A 74 -2.45 -23.87 16.47
N ALA A 75 -3.61 -24.38 16.06
CA ALA A 75 -4.15 -24.13 14.71
C ALA A 75 -4.41 -22.64 14.46
N MET A 76 -4.94 -21.92 15.45
CA MET A 76 -5.22 -20.49 15.36
C MET A 76 -3.94 -19.65 15.34
N SER A 77 -2.89 -20.05 16.07
CA SER A 77 -1.56 -19.43 16.04
C SER A 77 -0.87 -19.61 14.67
N GLY A 78 -0.89 -20.84 14.13
CA GLY A 78 -0.30 -21.14 12.82
C GLY A 78 -0.95 -20.36 11.67
N ALA A 79 -2.28 -20.27 11.65
CA ALA A 79 -3.00 -19.51 10.62
C ALA A 79 -2.63 -18.01 10.63
N ASN A 80 -2.48 -17.41 11.81
CA ASN A 80 -2.09 -16.01 11.94
C ASN A 80 -0.68 -15.73 11.38
N ASN A 81 0.27 -16.64 11.59
CA ASN A 81 1.63 -16.50 11.07
C ASN A 81 1.66 -16.53 9.54
N ILE A 82 0.94 -17.46 8.92
CA ILE A 82 0.84 -17.57 7.46
C ILE A 82 0.25 -16.29 6.87
N ILE A 83 -0.86 -15.81 7.43
CA ILE A 83 -1.50 -14.56 7.00
C ILE A 83 -0.52 -13.39 7.12
N ARG A 84 0.26 -13.32 8.21
CA ARG A 84 1.23 -12.25 8.43
C ARG A 84 2.37 -12.27 7.41
N ILE A 85 2.89 -13.45 7.07
CA ILE A 85 3.95 -13.61 6.05
C ILE A 85 3.44 -13.23 4.66
N ILE A 86 2.27 -13.74 4.27
CA ILE A 86 1.63 -13.42 2.98
C ILE A 86 1.35 -11.92 2.89
N GLY A 87 0.74 -11.33 3.93
CA GLY A 87 0.48 -9.90 4.00
C GLY A 87 1.75 -9.07 3.84
N SER A 88 2.80 -9.40 4.59
CA SER A 88 4.08 -8.70 4.51
C SER A 88 4.72 -8.81 3.12
N THR A 89 4.62 -9.97 2.47
CA THR A 89 5.15 -10.21 1.13
C THR A 89 4.42 -9.36 0.09
N LEU A 90 3.09 -9.31 0.17
CA LEU A 90 2.26 -8.46 -0.68
C LEU A 90 2.59 -6.99 -0.48
N THR A 91 2.72 -6.53 0.77
CA THR A 91 3.11 -5.15 1.09
C THR A 91 4.49 -4.80 0.52
N ILE A 92 5.48 -5.68 0.64
CA ILE A 92 6.81 -5.43 0.07
C ILE A 92 6.72 -5.33 -1.46
N ALA A 93 6.02 -6.28 -2.10
CA ALA A 93 5.87 -6.30 -3.55
C ALA A 93 5.17 -5.02 -4.07
N THR A 94 4.06 -4.62 -3.45
CA THR A 94 3.31 -3.41 -3.83
C THR A 94 4.12 -2.15 -3.55
N THR A 95 4.89 -2.11 -2.47
CA THR A 95 5.78 -0.98 -2.13
C THR A 95 6.91 -0.84 -3.14
N ILE A 96 7.48 -1.93 -3.66
CA ILE A 96 8.48 -1.87 -4.74
C ILE A 96 7.89 -1.21 -5.99
N PHE A 97 6.65 -1.54 -6.38
CA PHE A 97 5.98 -0.86 -7.50
C PHE A 97 5.82 0.65 -7.24
N LEU A 98 5.46 1.03 -6.01
CA LEU A 98 5.37 2.43 -5.60
C LEU A 98 6.72 3.14 -5.69
N LEU A 99 7.81 2.53 -5.20
CA LEU A 99 9.16 3.11 -5.30
C LEU A 99 9.62 3.24 -6.75
N ILE A 100 9.39 2.21 -7.58
CA ILE A 100 9.72 2.25 -9.01
C ILE A 100 8.95 3.40 -9.68
N SER A 101 7.67 3.58 -9.35
CA SER A 101 6.86 4.69 -9.88
C SER A 101 7.36 6.05 -9.39
N ALA A 102 7.81 6.15 -8.13
CA ALA A 102 8.34 7.39 -7.56
C ALA A 102 9.73 7.78 -8.13
N TRP A 103 10.52 6.80 -8.57
CA TRP A 103 11.88 7.01 -9.10
C TRP A 103 11.97 7.06 -10.62
N ARG A 104 11.20 6.25 -11.35
CA ARG A 104 11.49 5.92 -12.76
C ARG A 104 10.49 6.48 -13.77
N ASN A 105 10.11 7.75 -13.59
CA ASN A 105 9.31 8.59 -14.50
C ASN A 105 7.79 8.61 -14.24
N HIS A 106 7.26 9.84 -14.36
CA HIS A 106 5.91 10.38 -14.14
C HIS A 106 4.70 9.64 -14.76
N LYS A 107 4.76 8.32 -14.97
CA LYS A 107 3.61 7.57 -15.50
C LYS A 107 2.65 7.25 -14.34
N PRO A 108 1.45 7.88 -14.28
CA PRO A 108 0.50 7.67 -13.18
C PRO A 108 -0.11 6.26 -13.19
N MET A 109 0.10 5.47 -14.25
CA MET A 109 -0.61 4.20 -14.49
C MET A 109 -0.34 3.13 -13.42
N PHE A 110 0.86 3.11 -12.82
CA PHE A 110 1.23 2.10 -11.81
C PHE A 110 0.80 2.46 -10.39
N LEU A 111 0.52 3.75 -10.12
CA LEU A 111 0.08 4.22 -8.81
C LEU A 111 -1.39 3.91 -8.52
N LEU A 112 -2.22 3.85 -9.56
CA LEU A 112 -3.66 3.65 -9.39
C LEU A 112 -4.02 2.27 -8.80
N PRO A 113 -3.50 1.13 -9.29
CA PRO A 113 -3.77 -0.18 -8.69
C PRO A 113 -3.31 -0.26 -7.24
N TRP A 114 -2.18 0.38 -6.91
CA TRP A 114 -1.66 0.45 -5.54
C TRP A 114 -2.63 1.19 -4.61
N ILE A 115 -3.10 2.38 -5.01
CA ILE A 115 -4.04 3.20 -4.22
C ILE A 115 -5.36 2.45 -3.98
N ILE A 116 -5.89 1.77 -5.00
CA ILE A 116 -7.13 1.00 -4.90
C ILE A 116 -6.96 -0.21 -3.97
N LEU A 117 -5.87 -0.96 -4.14
CA LEU A 117 -5.57 -2.12 -3.31
C LEU A 117 -5.43 -1.71 -1.84
N GLU A 118 -4.72 -0.61 -1.58
CA GLU A 118 -4.55 -0.05 -0.24
C GLU A 118 -5.86 0.42 0.41
N ALA A 119 -6.77 0.99 -0.38
CA ALA A 119 -8.08 1.37 0.14
C ALA A 119 -8.89 0.13 0.58
N ILE A 120 -8.81 -0.96 -0.18
CA ILE A 120 -9.50 -2.22 0.14
C ILE A 120 -8.89 -2.89 1.37
N THR A 121 -7.56 -2.99 1.43
CA THR A 121 -6.86 -3.57 2.59
C THR A 121 -7.15 -2.78 3.86
N PHE A 122 -7.18 -1.44 3.79
CA PHE A 122 -7.52 -0.58 4.92
C PHE A 122 -8.91 -0.88 5.50
N LEU A 123 -9.92 -1.09 4.66
CA LEU A 123 -11.28 -1.45 5.11
C LEU A 123 -11.30 -2.80 5.84
N ILE A 124 -10.57 -3.80 5.30
CA ILE A 124 -10.45 -5.12 5.93
C ILE A 124 -9.75 -5.00 7.30
N VAL A 125 -8.67 -4.22 7.38
CA VAL A 125 -7.91 -4.00 8.62
C VAL A 125 -8.76 -3.32 9.69
N ILE A 126 -9.62 -2.36 9.33
CA ILE A 126 -10.55 -1.74 10.28
C ILE A 126 -11.51 -2.80 10.86
N GLY A 127 -12.16 -3.59 10.00
CA GLY A 127 -13.09 -4.63 10.44
C GLY A 127 -12.42 -5.67 11.36
N TYR A 128 -11.23 -6.13 10.95
CA TYR A 128 -10.43 -7.05 11.76
C TYR A 128 -10.02 -6.44 13.10
N SER A 129 -9.57 -5.19 13.11
CA SER A 129 -9.13 -4.51 14.34
C SER A 129 -10.27 -4.34 15.34
N LEU A 130 -11.49 -4.01 14.87
CA LEU A 130 -12.67 -3.93 15.73
C LEU A 130 -13.03 -5.30 16.31
N PHE A 131 -13.09 -6.32 15.47
CA PHE A 131 -13.37 -7.70 15.91
C PHE A 131 -12.36 -8.17 16.96
N PHE A 132 -11.06 -8.01 16.67
CA PHE A 132 -9.99 -8.47 17.53
C PHE A 132 -9.90 -7.67 18.84
N GLY A 133 -10.12 -6.36 18.80
CA GLY A 133 -10.15 -5.52 20.01
C GLY A 133 -11.30 -5.88 20.95
N VAL A 134 -12.49 -6.19 20.41
CA VAL A 134 -13.63 -6.70 21.20
C VAL A 134 -13.30 -8.07 21.79
N PHE A 135 -12.74 -8.98 20.98
CA PHE A 135 -12.33 -10.30 21.45
C PHE A 135 -11.31 -10.20 22.61
N LEU A 136 -10.28 -9.36 22.47
CA LEU A 136 -9.29 -9.10 23.52
C LEU A 136 -9.93 -8.50 24.79
N SER A 137 -10.95 -7.65 24.65
CA SER A 137 -11.68 -7.10 25.79
C SER A 137 -12.38 -8.20 26.60
N ILE A 138 -12.94 -9.19 25.91
CA ILE A 138 -13.66 -10.31 26.52
C ILE A 138 -12.67 -11.30 27.15
N ALA A 139 -11.58 -11.63 26.46
CA ALA A 139 -10.64 -12.68 26.88
C ALA A 139 -9.58 -12.19 27.88
N GLY A 140 -9.02 -11.00 27.66
CA GLY A 140 -7.91 -10.43 28.45
C GLY A 140 -8.33 -9.29 29.38
N GLY A 141 -9.61 -8.92 29.37
CA GLY A 141 -10.16 -7.81 30.13
C GLY A 141 -10.16 -6.47 29.37
N TYR A 142 -11.02 -5.56 29.82
CA TYR A 142 -11.31 -4.31 29.14
C TYR A 142 -10.09 -3.43 28.85
N GLY A 143 -9.10 -3.40 29.77
CA GLY A 143 -7.91 -2.55 29.60
C GLY A 143 -7.08 -2.92 28.37
N ILE A 144 -6.87 -4.21 28.12
CA ILE A 144 -6.07 -4.70 26.98
C ILE A 144 -6.79 -4.40 25.66
N GLY A 145 -8.10 -4.69 25.60
CA GLY A 145 -8.89 -4.45 24.40
C GLY A 145 -9.06 -2.97 24.06
N ILE A 146 -9.31 -2.10 25.06
CA ILE A 146 -9.37 -0.64 24.85
C ILE A 146 -8.01 -0.11 24.39
N GLY A 147 -6.91 -0.54 25.01
CA GLY A 147 -5.56 -0.16 24.60
C GLY A 147 -5.27 -0.52 23.15
N TYR A 148 -5.65 -1.74 22.73
CA TYR A 148 -5.54 -2.17 21.34
C TYR A 148 -6.35 -1.28 20.39
N LEU A 149 -7.62 -1.02 20.70
CA LEU A 149 -8.49 -0.18 19.86
C LEU A 149 -7.97 1.26 19.72
N ILE A 150 -7.48 1.87 20.80
CA ILE A 150 -6.85 3.20 20.73
C ILE A 150 -5.64 3.17 19.82
N GLY A 151 -4.76 2.18 19.98
CA GLY A 151 -3.60 1.98 19.12
C GLY A 151 -4.00 1.82 17.65
N SER A 152 -5.04 1.04 17.36
CA SER A 152 -5.57 0.85 16.00
C SER A 152 -6.11 2.14 15.41
N ILE A 153 -6.80 2.99 16.20
CA ILE A 153 -7.31 4.29 15.72
C ILE A 153 -6.16 5.23 15.35
N VAL A 154 -5.14 5.34 16.20
CA VAL A 154 -3.95 6.17 15.92
C VAL A 154 -3.23 5.65 14.68
N GLY A 155 -3.02 4.34 14.60
CA GLY A 155 -2.42 3.68 13.44
C GLY A 155 -3.21 3.93 12.15
N ALA A 156 -4.54 3.80 12.20
CA ALA A 156 -5.42 4.06 11.06
C ALA A 156 -5.37 5.53 10.60
N GLY A 157 -5.29 6.47 11.55
CA GLY A 157 -5.12 7.89 11.25
C GLY A 157 -3.81 8.19 10.51
N LEU A 158 -2.69 7.62 10.97
CA LEU A 158 -1.40 7.73 10.29
C LEU A 158 -1.40 7.06 8.92
N TRP A 159 -2.05 5.90 8.80
CA TRP A 159 -2.20 5.18 7.53
C TRP A 159 -2.97 6.01 6.52
N LEU A 160 -4.14 6.55 6.91
CA LEU A 160 -4.94 7.42 6.06
C LEU A 160 -4.15 8.65 5.64
N PHE A 161 -3.40 9.26 6.55
CA PHE A 161 -2.53 10.37 6.23
C PHE A 161 -1.54 10.00 5.11
N PHE A 162 -0.81 8.89 5.24
CA PHE A 162 0.11 8.43 4.18
C PHE A 162 -0.61 8.10 2.87
N TRP A 163 -1.79 7.50 2.93
CA TRP A 163 -2.60 7.22 1.75
C TRP A 163 -3.00 8.51 1.02
N PHE A 164 -3.44 9.55 1.76
CA PHE A 164 -3.76 10.86 1.19
C PHE A 164 -2.58 11.55 0.53
N VAL A 165 -1.38 11.38 1.09
CA VAL A 165 -0.13 11.91 0.52
C VAL A 165 0.14 11.29 -0.84
N VAL A 166 0.08 9.97 -0.94
CA VAL A 166 0.32 9.25 -2.19
C VAL A 166 -0.79 9.54 -3.21
N LEU A 167 -2.04 9.64 -2.76
CA LEU A 167 -3.17 10.05 -3.61
C LEU A 167 -2.96 11.46 -4.19
N SER A 168 -2.50 12.40 -3.36
CA SER A 168 -2.22 13.77 -3.80
C SER A 168 -1.13 13.77 -4.88
N TYR A 169 -0.07 12.97 -4.69
CA TYR A 169 1.00 12.81 -5.68
C TYR A 169 0.51 12.20 -6.99
N TYR A 170 -0.36 11.19 -6.91
CA TYR A 170 -1.00 10.62 -8.09
C TYR A 170 -1.83 11.64 -8.87
N LEU A 171 -2.60 12.49 -8.17
CA LEU A 171 -3.41 13.53 -8.80
C LEU A 171 -2.56 14.58 -9.49
N GLU A 172 -1.43 14.98 -8.90
CA GLU A 172 -0.46 15.90 -9.50
C GLU A 172 0.10 15.33 -10.81
N LEU A 173 0.62 14.09 -10.78
CA LEU A 173 1.12 13.41 -11.98
C LEU A 173 0.05 13.27 -13.08
N LYS A 174 -1.21 13.04 -12.69
CA LYS A 174 -2.32 12.94 -13.64
C LYS A 174 -2.65 14.28 -14.30
N GLU A 175 -2.45 15.39 -13.61
CA GLU A 175 -2.68 16.72 -14.15
C GLU A 175 -1.56 17.14 -15.09
N ASP A 176 -0.30 16.89 -14.70
CA ASP A 176 0.86 17.17 -15.54
C ASP A 176 0.81 16.38 -16.85
N ALA A 177 0.40 15.11 -16.80
CA ALA A 177 0.20 14.29 -18.00
C ALA A 177 -0.88 14.85 -18.93
N LYS A 178 -1.96 15.44 -18.39
CA LYS A 178 -3.00 16.10 -19.20
C LYS A 178 -2.50 17.40 -19.82
N LEU A 179 -1.73 18.18 -19.08
CA LEU A 179 -1.14 19.43 -19.58
C LEU A 179 -0.13 19.15 -20.69
N GLN A 180 0.69 18.10 -20.56
CA GLN A 180 1.60 17.67 -21.62
C GLN A 180 0.83 17.23 -22.89
N GLN A 181 -0.21 16.41 -22.75
CA GLN A 181 -1.06 16.02 -23.89
C GLN A 181 -1.73 17.23 -24.57
N PHE A 182 -2.18 18.21 -23.79
CA PHE A 182 -2.76 19.43 -24.33
C PHE A 182 -1.71 20.30 -25.04
N SER A 183 -0.52 20.43 -24.46
CA SER A 183 0.60 21.17 -25.05
C SER A 183 1.04 20.54 -26.37
N GLU A 184 1.23 19.22 -26.42
CA GLU A 184 1.57 18.49 -27.65
C GLU A 184 0.49 18.68 -28.72
N ARG A 185 -0.79 18.53 -28.36
CA ARG A 185 -1.90 18.74 -29.30
C ARG A 185 -1.93 20.18 -29.84
N SER A 186 -1.72 21.17 -28.96
CA SER A 186 -1.68 22.57 -29.39
C SER A 186 -0.51 22.84 -30.35
N MET A 187 0.66 22.25 -30.09
CA MET A 187 1.85 22.39 -30.94
C MET A 187 1.63 21.78 -32.32
N THR A 188 0.99 20.60 -32.40
CA THR A 188 0.63 19.99 -33.69
C THR A 188 -0.37 20.82 -34.47
N ASP A 189 -1.33 21.46 -33.80
CA ASP A 189 -2.30 22.33 -34.47
C ASP A 189 -1.60 23.56 -35.09
N TYR A 190 -0.65 24.17 -34.38
CA TYR A 190 0.16 25.28 -34.91
C TYR A 190 1.03 24.86 -36.10
N GLU A 191 1.64 23.67 -36.07
CA GLU A 191 2.43 23.16 -37.19
C GLU A 191 1.59 22.92 -38.44
N ILE A 192 0.37 22.38 -38.28
CA ILE A 192 -0.58 22.18 -39.37
C ILE A 192 -1.01 23.51 -39.98
N VAL A 193 -1.32 24.51 -39.16
CA VAL A 193 -1.69 25.86 -39.64
C VAL A 193 -0.52 26.52 -40.38
N ALA A 194 0.70 26.46 -39.82
CA ALA A 194 1.89 27.00 -40.45
C ALA A 194 2.25 26.28 -41.76
N PHE A 195 1.99 24.97 -41.85
CA PHE A 195 2.15 24.19 -43.07
C PHE A 195 1.12 24.62 -44.13
N ASN A 196 -0.16 24.70 -43.79
CA ASN A 196 -1.20 25.14 -44.72
C ASN A 196 -0.93 26.55 -45.26
N ASP A 197 -0.53 27.51 -44.42
CA ASP A 197 -0.21 28.88 -44.85
C ASP A 197 0.95 28.93 -45.87
N ARG A 198 1.98 28.10 -45.70
CA ARG A 198 3.07 27.96 -46.69
C ARG A 198 2.58 27.39 -48.03
N VAL A 199 1.67 26.42 -48.00
CA VAL A 199 1.08 25.85 -49.21
C VAL A 199 0.24 26.89 -49.95
N TYR A 200 -0.60 27.66 -49.24
CA TYR A 200 -1.39 28.74 -49.84
C TYR A 200 -0.52 29.81 -50.50
N ARG A 201 0.51 30.32 -49.82
CA ARG A 201 1.45 31.29 -50.41
C ARG A 201 2.19 30.74 -51.63
N SER A 202 2.51 29.45 -51.66
CA SER A 202 3.15 28.83 -52.83
C SER A 202 2.22 28.78 -54.06
N HIS A 203 0.90 28.74 -53.88
CA HIS A 203 -0.06 28.75 -54.98
C HIS A 203 -0.30 30.16 -55.53
N GLU A 204 -0.37 31.19 -54.69
CA GLU A 204 -0.53 32.58 -55.15
C GLU A 204 0.64 33.06 -56.01
N GLY A 205 1.88 32.71 -55.64
CA GLY A 205 3.07 33.08 -56.41
C GLY A 205 3.12 32.52 -57.84
N LYS A 206 2.43 31.40 -58.12
CA LYS A 206 2.38 30.80 -59.46
C LYS A 206 1.34 31.41 -60.38
N ILE A 207 0.32 32.07 -59.83
CA ILE A 207 -0.74 32.72 -60.63
C ILE A 207 -0.23 34.05 -61.18
N PHE A 208 0.58 34.78 -60.41
CA PHE A 208 1.15 36.06 -60.83
C PHE A 208 2.26 35.96 -61.89
N SER A 209 2.87 34.79 -62.11
CA SER A 209 3.93 34.63 -63.11
C SER A 209 3.44 34.28 -64.53
N ARG A 210 2.12 34.24 -64.76
CA ARG A 210 1.50 33.88 -66.07
C ARG A 210 0.68 35.01 -66.69
N VAL A 211 0.68 36.20 -66.09
CA VAL A 211 0.13 37.43 -66.65
C VAL A 211 1.28 38.30 -67.12
#